data_AF-A0A7X9GJF6-F1
#
_entry.id   AF-A0A7X9GJF6-F1
#
_cell.length_a   1.000
_cell.length_b   1.000
_cell.length_c   1.000
_cell.angle_alpha   90.00
_cell.angle_beta   90.00
_cell.angle_gamma   90.00
#
_symmetry.space_group_name_H-M   'P 1'
#
loop_
_entity.id
_entity.type
_entity.pdbx_description
1 polymer ?
#
loop_
_entity_poly.entity_id
_entity_poly.type
_entity_poly.pdbx_seq_one_letter_code
_entity_poly.pdbx_strand_id
1 'polypeptide(L)'
;MNGIIYPTVEHAFHAAKTSDKEVKAQIARLTSPGEARKRGNQLMLPPDWDEVKVDIMYDLLKQKFSTYPDLTELLHSTGKIELIAGNSEDETFWGVCNGKGRNELGKLLMQLRERIKRNITFRL
;
A
#
# COMPACT_ATOMS: atom_id res chain seq x y z
N MET A 1 12.14 7.28 5.11
CA MET A 1 11.86 7.88 3.78
C MET A 1 12.38 9.31 3.77
N ASN A 2 12.96 9.78 2.65
CA ASN A 2 13.80 10.99 2.43
C ASN A 2 13.21 12.37 2.86
N GLY A 3 12.57 12.50 4.02
CA GLY A 3 12.02 13.76 4.55
C GLY A 3 10.66 14.18 3.95
N ILE A 4 10.12 13.44 2.97
CA ILE A 4 8.82 13.75 2.35
C ILE A 4 7.72 12.94 3.05
N ILE A 5 6.68 13.64 3.50
CA ILE A 5 5.46 13.05 4.06
C ILE A 5 4.47 12.86 2.92
N TYR A 6 3.92 11.65 2.79
CA TYR A 6 2.89 11.34 1.81
C TYR A 6 1.55 11.17 2.51
N PRO A 7 0.46 11.75 1.97
CA PRO A 7 -0.85 11.71 2.62
C PRO A 7 -1.49 10.31 2.58
N THR A 8 -1.15 9.49 1.58
CA THR A 8 -1.64 8.11 1.47
C THR A 8 -0.57 7.15 0.97
N VAL A 9 -0.82 5.85 1.16
CA VAL A 9 0.00 4.77 0.57
C VAL A 9 0.10 4.91 -0.94
N GLU A 10 -1.00 5.29 -1.62
CA GLU A 10 -1.01 5.53 -3.07
C GLU A 10 0.01 6.59 -3.48
N HIS A 11 0.08 7.70 -2.74
CA HIS A 11 1.05 8.77 -3.01
C HIS A 11 2.49 8.27 -2.86
N ALA A 12 2.77 7.57 -1.75
CA ALA A 12 4.10 7.06 -1.47
C ALA A 12 4.53 5.99 -2.50
N PHE A 13 3.61 5.09 -2.88
CA PHE A 13 3.87 4.02 -3.83
C PHE A 13 4.16 4.56 -5.23
N HIS A 14 3.36 5.51 -5.71
CA HIS A 14 3.57 6.14 -7.01
C HIS A 14 4.81 7.05 -7.03
N ALA A 15 5.15 7.69 -5.91
CA ALA A 15 6.40 8.43 -5.77
C ALA A 15 7.65 7.53 -5.74
N ALA A 16 7.52 6.27 -5.32
CA ALA A 16 8.62 5.30 -5.33
C ALA A 16 9.06 4.89 -6.75
N LYS A 17 8.23 5.14 -7.77
CA LYS A 17 8.54 4.85 -9.18
C LYS A 17 9.59 5.78 -9.80
N THR A 18 10.15 6.71 -9.05
CA THR A 18 11.18 7.64 -9.56
C THR A 18 12.22 7.93 -8.49
N SER A 19 13.40 8.39 -8.90
CA SER A 19 14.43 8.96 -8.02
C SER A 19 14.39 10.49 -7.95
N ASP A 20 13.66 11.14 -8.86
CA ASP A 20 13.54 12.59 -8.96
C ASP A 20 12.79 13.17 -7.75
N LYS A 21 13.49 14.01 -6.98
CA LYS A 21 12.96 14.62 -5.75
C LYS A 21 11.83 15.61 -6.02
N GLU A 22 11.88 16.34 -7.13
CA GLU A 22 10.86 17.32 -7.47
C GLU A 22 9.56 16.60 -7.87
N VAL A 23 9.67 15.54 -8.67
CA VAL A 23 8.51 14.70 -9.01
C VAL A 23 7.90 14.05 -7.76
N LYS A 24 8.71 13.59 -6.82
CA LYS A 24 8.22 13.07 -5.53
C LYS A 24 7.45 14.11 -4.73
N ALA A 25 7.99 15.34 -4.65
CA ALA A 25 7.33 16.45 -3.96
C ALA A 25 6.02 16.84 -4.65
N GLN A 26 5.97 16.83 -5.99
CA GLN A 26 4.74 17.06 -6.75
C GLN A 26 3.69 16.01 -6.44
N ILE A 27 4.06 14.71 -6.49
CA ILE A 27 3.14 13.62 -6.17
C ILE A 27 2.60 13.79 -4.76
N ALA A 28 3.45 14.12 -3.78
CA ALA A 28 3.04 14.32 -2.39
C ALA A 28 2.02 15.45 -2.17
N ARG A 29 1.96 16.43 -3.08
CA ARG A 29 1.04 17.58 -3.02
C ARG A 29 -0.27 17.38 -3.79
N LEU A 30 -0.45 16.25 -4.47
CA LEU A 30 -1.70 15.96 -5.18
C LEU A 30 -2.85 15.78 -4.18
N THR A 31 -4.05 16.09 -4.64
CA THR A 31 -5.21 16.20 -3.75
C THR A 31 -5.80 14.83 -3.44
N SER A 32 -5.69 13.89 -4.38
CA SER A 32 -6.33 12.58 -4.26
C SER A 32 -5.41 11.40 -4.61
N PRO A 33 -5.67 10.21 -4.04
CA PRO A 33 -4.98 8.97 -4.43
C PRO A 33 -5.07 8.70 -5.95
N GLY A 34 -6.22 9.00 -6.57
CA GLY A 34 -6.42 8.82 -8.00
C GLY A 34 -5.51 9.71 -8.85
N GLU A 35 -5.29 10.96 -8.44
CA GLU A 35 -4.32 11.86 -9.10
C GLU A 35 -2.89 11.34 -8.96
N ALA A 36 -2.50 10.88 -7.76
CA ALA A 36 -1.18 10.29 -7.53
C ALA A 36 -0.95 9.06 -8.40
N ARG A 37 -1.95 8.19 -8.51
CA ARG A 37 -1.94 7.02 -9.39
C ARG A 37 -1.78 7.40 -10.85
N LYS A 38 -2.60 8.33 -11.34
CA LYS A 38 -2.53 8.85 -12.70
C LYS A 38 -1.14 9.42 -13.01
N ARG A 39 -0.60 10.27 -12.13
CA ARG A 39 0.72 10.90 -12.31
C ARG A 39 1.85 9.86 -12.28
N GLY A 40 1.79 8.88 -11.39
CA GLY A 40 2.80 7.85 -11.26
C GLY A 40 2.78 6.81 -12.39
N ASN A 41 1.64 6.59 -13.03
CA ASN A 41 1.54 5.70 -14.19
C ASN A 41 2.13 6.31 -15.47
N GLN A 42 2.42 7.61 -15.48
CA GLN A 42 3.12 8.30 -16.56
C GLN A 42 4.64 8.31 -16.39
N LEU A 43 5.16 7.77 -15.28
CA LEU A 43 6.59 7.75 -15.01
C LEU A 43 7.28 6.59 -15.71
N MET A 44 8.53 6.82 -16.12
CA MET A 44 9.44 5.74 -16.47
C MET A 44 9.77 4.93 -15.22
N LEU A 45 9.50 3.64 -15.27
CA LEU A 45 9.74 2.74 -14.15
C LEU A 45 11.23 2.43 -13.99
N PRO A 46 11.72 2.24 -12.74
CA PRO A 46 13.02 1.66 -12.50
C PRO A 46 13.15 0.29 -13.19
N PRO A 47 14.35 -0.10 -13.68
CA PRO A 47 14.55 -1.39 -14.34
C PRO A 47 14.15 -2.61 -13.50
N ASP A 48 14.29 -2.50 -12.18
CA ASP A 48 14.00 -3.54 -11.18
C ASP A 48 12.59 -3.42 -10.58
N TRP A 49 11.73 -2.55 -11.13
CA TRP A 49 10.43 -2.23 -10.52
C TRP A 49 9.56 -3.45 -10.21
N ASP A 50 9.51 -4.42 -11.13
CA ASP A 50 8.70 -5.63 -10.95
C ASP A 50 9.19 -6.52 -9.81
N GLU A 51 10.48 -6.44 -9.46
CA GLU A 51 11.10 -7.16 -8.35
C GLU A 51 10.82 -6.45 -7.02
N VAL A 52 10.83 -5.11 -7.00
CA VAL A 52 10.78 -4.33 -5.74
C VAL A 52 9.38 -3.84 -5.36
N LYS A 53 8.43 -3.76 -6.29
CA LYS A 53 7.11 -3.14 -6.04
C LYS A 53 6.31 -3.82 -4.91
N VAL A 54 6.44 -5.14 -4.76
CA VAL A 54 5.74 -5.91 -3.73
C VAL A 54 6.28 -5.56 -2.35
N ASP A 55 7.60 -5.52 -2.20
CA ASP A 55 8.26 -5.18 -0.94
C ASP A 55 8.00 -3.72 -0.55
N ILE A 56 8.05 -2.80 -1.51
CA ILE A 56 7.71 -1.38 -1.28
C ILE A 56 6.26 -1.27 -0.77
N MET A 57 5.31 -1.97 -1.39
CA MET A 57 3.92 -1.95 -0.94
C MET A 57 3.78 -2.53 0.48
N TYR A 58 4.46 -3.65 0.75
CA TYR A 58 4.44 -4.26 2.08
C TYR A 58 4.95 -3.30 3.17
N ASP A 59 6.07 -2.61 2.91
CA ASP A 59 6.64 -1.64 3.85
C ASP A 59 5.73 -0.43 4.09
N LEU A 60 5.01 0.01 3.05
CA LEU A 60 4.02 1.08 3.16
C LEU A 60 2.79 0.67 3.98
N LEU A 61 2.28 -0.55 3.75
CA LEU A 61 1.19 -1.10 4.55
C LEU A 61 1.63 -1.25 6.00
N LYS A 62 2.81 -1.82 6.25
CA LYS A 62 3.36 -1.95 7.59
C LYS A 62 3.43 -0.60 8.31
N GLN A 63 3.91 0.45 7.63
CA GLN A 63 3.91 1.81 8.19
C GLN A 63 2.50 2.28 8.51
N LYS A 64 1.56 2.20 7.57
CA LYS A 64 0.16 2.60 7.77
C LYS A 64 -0.46 1.92 9.00
N PHE A 65 -0.43 0.60 9.06
CA PHE A 65 -1.04 -0.14 10.17
C PHE A 65 -0.29 0.08 11.49
N SER A 66 1.03 0.28 11.49
CA SER A 66 1.77 0.64 12.71
C SER A 66 1.44 2.04 13.25
N THR A 67 1.04 2.96 12.37
CA THR A 67 0.70 4.35 12.75
C THR A 67 -0.73 4.47 13.28
N TYR A 68 -1.66 3.64 12.80
CA TYR A 68 -3.09 3.73 13.08
C TYR A 68 -3.58 2.46 13.81
N PRO A 69 -3.63 2.46 15.16
CA PRO A 69 -3.99 1.28 15.95
C PRO A 69 -5.40 0.73 15.66
N ASP A 70 -6.35 1.61 15.39
CA ASP A 70 -7.72 1.29 14.97
C ASP A 70 -7.75 0.47 13.67
N LEU A 71 -6.93 0.83 12.69
CA LEU A 71 -6.79 0.04 11.46
C LEU A 71 -6.14 -1.32 11.74
N THR A 72 -5.17 -1.37 12.65
CA THR A 72 -4.55 -2.64 13.07
C THR A 72 -5.56 -3.57 13.72
N GLU A 73 -6.40 -3.05 14.63
CA GLU A 73 -7.47 -3.81 15.24
C GLU A 73 -8.48 -4.31 14.21
N LEU A 74 -8.86 -3.45 13.25
CA LEU A 74 -9.76 -3.83 12.15
C LEU A 74 -9.17 -4.93 11.27
N LEU A 75 -7.87 -4.86 10.94
CA LEU A 75 -7.20 -5.92 10.19
C LEU A 75 -7.19 -7.24 10.96
N HIS A 76 -6.94 -7.21 12.27
CA HIS A 76 -7.02 -8.39 13.12
C HIS A 76 -8.43 -8.96 13.26
N SER A 77 -9.46 -8.12 13.32
CA SER A 77 -10.84 -8.57 13.46
C SER A 77 -11.34 -9.36 12.24
N THR A 78 -10.64 -9.28 11.10
CA THR A 78 -10.89 -10.15 9.94
C THR A 78 -10.60 -11.64 10.23
N GLY A 79 -9.91 -11.95 11.33
CA GLY A 79 -9.69 -13.32 11.79
C GLY A 79 -8.91 -14.14 10.75
N LYS A 80 -9.46 -15.29 10.35
CA LYS A 80 -8.88 -16.16 9.31
C LYS A 80 -9.54 -16.00 7.95
N ILE A 81 -10.42 -15.01 7.81
CA ILE A 81 -11.13 -14.77 6.54
C ILE A 81 -10.12 -14.31 5.50
N GLU A 82 -10.30 -14.81 4.28
CA GLU A 82 -9.52 -14.38 3.13
C GLU A 82 -9.87 -12.94 2.77
N LEU A 83 -8.84 -12.10 2.60
CA LEU A 83 -9.02 -10.72 2.17
C LEU A 83 -8.81 -10.64 0.66
N ILE A 84 -9.87 -10.30 -0.06
CA ILE A 84 -9.84 -10.05 -1.50
C ILE A 84 -9.87 -8.55 -1.74
N ALA A 85 -8.80 -8.02 -2.33
CA ALA A 85 -8.76 -6.65 -2.81
C ALA A 85 -9.60 -6.55 -4.09
N GLY A 86 -10.86 -6.13 -3.97
CA GLY A 86 -11.70 -5.84 -5.14
C GLY A 86 -11.27 -4.54 -5.82
N ASN A 87 -11.35 -4.49 -7.14
CA ASN A 87 -11.13 -3.28 -7.91
C ASN A 87 -12.15 -3.13 -9.05
N SER A 88 -12.47 -1.88 -9.37
CA SER A 88 -13.29 -1.47 -10.51
C SER A 88 -12.48 -1.26 -11.78
N GLU A 89 -11.17 -1.18 -11.65
CA GLU A 89 -10.21 -1.02 -12.73
C GLU A 89 -9.59 -2.39 -12.98
N ASP A 90 -9.37 -2.79 -14.24
CA ASP A 90 -8.87 -4.12 -14.67
C ASP A 90 -7.43 -4.49 -14.19
N GLU A 91 -7.02 -3.96 -13.03
CA GLU A 91 -5.72 -4.18 -12.40
C GLU A 91 -5.69 -5.53 -11.68
N THR A 92 -5.50 -6.59 -12.46
CA THR A 92 -5.47 -7.98 -11.96
C THR A 92 -4.23 -8.35 -11.15
N PHE A 93 -3.24 -7.46 -11.00
CA PHE A 93 -2.05 -7.74 -10.19
C PHE A 93 -2.35 -7.56 -8.69
N TRP A 94 -2.76 -6.36 -8.28
CA TRP A 94 -2.99 -6.07 -6.87
C TRP A 94 -4.31 -6.63 -6.36
N GLY A 95 -5.34 -6.63 -7.20
CA GLY A 95 -6.70 -7.01 -6.85
C GLY A 95 -7.25 -8.17 -7.66
N VAL A 96 -8.58 -8.33 -7.55
CA VAL A 96 -9.41 -9.29 -8.28
C VAL A 96 -10.56 -8.54 -8.94
N CYS A 97 -10.68 -8.68 -10.26
CA CYS A 97 -11.78 -8.18 -11.06
C CYS A 97 -12.50 -9.37 -11.71
N ASN A 98 -13.83 -9.48 -11.56
CA ASN A 98 -14.65 -10.56 -12.12
C ASN A 98 -14.11 -11.98 -11.80
N GLY A 99 -13.65 -12.19 -10.56
CA GLY A 99 -13.10 -13.47 -10.09
C GLY A 99 -11.71 -13.81 -10.62
N LYS A 100 -11.05 -12.89 -11.34
CA LYS A 100 -9.70 -13.06 -11.87
C LYS A 100 -8.74 -12.02 -11.31
N GLY A 101 -7.57 -12.47 -10.86
CA GLY A 101 -6.51 -11.61 -10.37
C GLY A 101 -5.58 -12.32 -9.39
N ARG A 102 -4.42 -11.74 -9.14
CA ARG A 102 -3.40 -12.31 -8.25
C ARG A 102 -3.66 -11.95 -6.79
N ASN A 103 -4.48 -10.94 -6.51
CA ASN A 103 -4.81 -10.49 -5.15
C ASN A 103 -3.56 -10.20 -4.30
N GLU A 104 -2.49 -9.66 -4.88
CA GLU A 104 -1.24 -9.42 -4.15
C GLU A 104 -1.45 -8.50 -2.94
N LEU A 105 -2.32 -7.49 -3.06
CA LEU A 105 -2.62 -6.60 -1.93
C LEU A 105 -3.31 -7.34 -0.78
N GLY A 106 -4.30 -8.19 -1.08
CA GLY A 106 -4.98 -9.03 -0.10
C GLY A 106 -4.03 -9.98 0.61
N LYS A 107 -3.13 -10.63 -0.15
CA LYS A 107 -2.07 -11.49 0.40
C LYS A 107 -1.14 -10.73 1.35
N LEU A 108 -0.68 -9.53 0.98
CA LEU A 108 0.18 -8.72 1.84
C LEU A 108 -0.53 -8.30 3.13
N LEU A 109 -1.81 -7.95 3.07
CA LEU A 109 -2.61 -7.62 4.26
C LEU A 109 -2.75 -8.83 5.20
N MET A 110 -3.01 -10.02 4.66
CA MET A 110 -3.05 -11.25 5.45
C MET A 110 -1.69 -11.60 6.04
N GLN A 111 -0.61 -11.47 5.28
CA GLN A 111 0.75 -11.65 5.79
C GLN A 111 1.07 -10.66 6.92
N LEU A 112 0.63 -9.41 6.79
CA LEU A 112 0.80 -8.39 7.83
C LEU A 112 -0.02 -8.74 9.08
N ARG A 113 -1.27 -9.18 8.93
CA ARG A 113 -2.14 -9.65 10.02
C ARG A 113 -1.46 -10.72 10.88
N GLU A 114 -0.81 -11.71 10.27
CA GLU A 114 -0.13 -12.79 11.01
C GLU A 114 1.13 -12.30 11.73
N ARG A 115 1.74 -11.20 11.27
CA ARG A 115 2.99 -10.66 11.82
C ARG A 115 2.77 -9.61 12.92
N ILE A 116 1.63 -8.94 12.94
CA ILE A 116 1.30 -8.01 14.01
C ILE A 116 1.02 -8.84 15.27
N LYS A 117 1.90 -8.71 16.27
CA LYS A 117 1.64 -9.23 17.63
C LYS A 117 0.75 -8.23 18.34
N ARG A 118 -0.31 -8.70 19.00
CA ARG A 118 -1.12 -7.87 19.90
C ARG A 118 -0.19 -7.14 20.87
N ASN A 119 -0.13 -5.81 20.79
CA ASN A 119 0.27 -5.02 21.94
C ASN A 119 -0.90 -5.10 22.91
N ILE A 120 -0.88 -6.10 23.80
CA ILE A 120 -1.84 -6.19 24.89
C ILE A 120 -1.46 -5.07 25.87
N THR A 121 -2.10 -3.91 25.73
CA THR A 121 -2.06 -2.88 26.77
C THR A 121 -2.98 -3.34 27.88
N PHE A 122 -2.40 -3.91 28.94
CA PHE A 122 -3.12 -4.04 30.21
C PHE A 122 -3.34 -2.63 30.77
N ARG A 123 -4.59 -2.18 30.80
CA ARG A 123 -4.99 -1.12 31.73
C ARG A 123 -5.22 -1.82 33.08
N LEU A 124 -4.35 -1.52 34.05
CA LEU A 124 -4.60 -1.76 35.48
C LEU A 124 -5.70 -0.82 35.96
#